data_AF-A0A327XZX1-F1
#
_entry.id   AF-A0A327XZX1-F1
#
_cell.length_a   1.000
_cell.length_b   1.000
_cell.length_c   1.000
_cell.angle_alpha   90.00
_cell.angle_beta   90.00
_cell.angle_gamma   90.00
#
_symmetry.space_group_name_H-M   'P 1'
#
loop_
_entity.id
_entity.type
_entity.pdbx_description
1 polymer ?
#
loop_
_entity_poly.entity_id
_entity_poly.type
_entity_poly.pdbx_seq_one_letter_code
_entity_poly.pdbx_strand_id
1 'polypeptide(L)' 'MTVQQMGLGSRGDEFYEALIAVHDGLDEPASHALNARLVLILANRIGDVDVLKDLLKAAADA' A
#
# COMPACT_ATOMS: atom_id res chain seq x y z
N MET A 1 0.01 -13.22 2.22
CA MET A 1 -0.35 -12.25 3.27
C MET A 1 -1.86 -12.05 3.21
N THR A 2 -2.61 -12.35 4.27
CA THR A 2 -4.08 -12.14 4.27
C THR A 2 -4.37 -10.69 4.65
N VAL A 3 -5.48 -10.14 4.15
CA VAL A 3 -5.89 -8.75 4.39
C VAL A 3 -6.07 -8.44 5.89
N GLN A 4 -6.44 -9.44 6.69
CA GLN A 4 -6.50 -9.36 8.15
C GLN A 4 -5.15 -9.05 8.82
N GLN A 5 -4.01 -9.37 8.19
CA GLN A 5 -2.68 -9.06 8.72
C GLN A 5 -2.22 -7.61 8.41
N MET A 6 -2.94 -6.86 7.57
CA MET A 6 -2.62 -5.46 7.26
C MET A 6 -3.03 -4.48 8.38
N GLY A 7 -3.57 -4.97 9.50
CA GLY A 7 -4.00 -4.13 10.62
C GLY A 7 -5.29 -3.34 10.37
N LEU A 8 -5.97 -3.57 9.23
CA LEU A 8 -7.19 -2.86 8.84
C LEU A 8 -8.49 -3.48 9.38
N GLY A 9 -8.40 -4.56 10.16
CA GLY A 9 -9.55 -5.24 10.75
C GLY A 9 -10.58 -5.69 9.70
N SER A 10 -11.87 -5.64 10.03
CA SER A 10 -12.96 -6.03 9.13
C SER A 10 -13.14 -5.14 7.89
N ARG A 11 -12.44 -4.01 7.82
CA ARG A 11 -12.51 -3.07 6.68
C ARG A 11 -11.34 -3.23 5.70
N GLY A 12 -10.43 -4.16 5.97
CA GLY A 12 -9.33 -4.41 5.05
C GLY A 12 -9.82 -4.86 3.68
N ASP A 13 -10.91 -5.64 3.62
CA ASP A 13 -11.47 -6.13 2.36
C ASP A 13 -11.99 -4.98 1.50
N GLU A 14 -12.68 -3.99 2.09
CA GLU A 14 -13.12 -2.76 1.39
C GLU A 14 -11.94 -2.02 0.74
N PHE A 15 -10.81 -1.89 1.46
CA PHE A 15 -9.63 -1.23 0.93
C PHE A 15 -8.97 -2.05 -0.17
N TYR A 16 -8.85 -3.37 0.01
CA TYR A 16 -8.28 -4.25 -1.00
C TYR A 16 -9.09 -4.23 -2.30
N GLU A 17 -10.42 -4.28 -2.21
CA GLU A 17 -11.32 -4.15 -3.35
C GLU A 17 -11.12 -2.82 -4.09
N ALA A 18 -11.05 -1.71 -3.35
CA ALA A 18 -10.81 -0.38 -3.93
C ALA A 18 -9.43 -0.29 -4.61
N LEU A 19 -8.40 -0.91 -4.00
CA LEU A 19 -7.06 -0.96 -4.56
C LEU A 19 -7.05 -1.75 -5.87
N ILE A 20 -7.67 -2.93 -5.91
CA ILE A 20 -7.73 -3.73 -7.14
C ILE A 20 -8.54 -3.02 -8.23
N ALA A 21 -9.67 -2.40 -7.87
CA ALA A 21 -10.52 -1.69 -8.83
C ALA A 21 -9.78 -0.54 -9.53
N VAL A 22 -8.89 0.18 -8.84
CA VAL A 22 -8.14 1.29 -9.46
C VAL A 22 -7.04 0.83 -10.43
N HIS A 23 -6.68 -0.46 -10.41
CA HIS A 23 -5.76 -1.05 -11.39
C HIS A 23 -6.45 -1.51 -12.68
N ASP A 24 -7.78 -1.56 -12.72
CA ASP A 24 -8.52 -2.03 -13.90
C ASP A 24 -8.22 -1.16 -15.13
N GLY A 25 -7.90 -1.80 -16.26
CA GLY A 25 -7.51 -1.13 -17.50
C GLY A 25 -6.11 -0.51 -17.54
N LEU A 26 -5.31 -0.61 -16.48
CA LEU A 26 -3.90 -0.18 -16.50
C LEU A 26 -3.00 -1.28 -17.10
N ASP A 27 -2.00 -0.86 -17.86
CA ASP A 27 -0.87 -1.73 -18.19
C ASP A 27 0.07 -1.89 -16.98
N GLU A 28 0.99 -2.85 -17.07
CA GLU A 28 1.94 -3.15 -15.99
C GLU A 28 2.77 -1.92 -15.56
N PRO A 29 3.37 -1.12 -16.47
CA PRO A 29 4.07 0.10 -16.08
C PRO A 29 3.18 1.13 -15.37
N ALA A 30 1.95 1.35 -15.84
CA ALA A 30 1.02 2.29 -15.20
C ALA A 30 0.56 1.78 -13.83
N SER A 31 0.35 0.48 -13.69
CA SER A 31 0.04 -0.20 -12.43
C SER A 31 1.17 0.00 -11.40
N HIS A 32 2.43 -0.19 -11.80
CA HIS A 32 3.57 0.10 -10.93
C HIS A 32 3.68 1.58 -10.57
N ALA A 33 3.44 2.49 -11.52
CA ALA A 33 3.43 3.92 -11.27
C ALA A 33 2.33 4.33 -10.28
N LEU A 34 1.15 3.71 -10.34
CA LEU A 34 0.07 3.91 -9.38
C LEU A 34 0.51 3.50 -7.97
N ASN A 35 1.09 2.31 -7.83
CA ASN A 35 1.59 1.82 -6.55
C ASN A 35 2.67 2.73 -5.95
N ALA A 36 3.62 3.19 -6.76
CA ALA A 36 4.67 4.12 -6.31
C ALA A 36 4.07 5.45 -5.79
N ARG A 37 3.08 6.01 -6.51
CA ARG A 37 2.38 7.23 -6.06
C ARG A 37 1.64 7.00 -4.75
N LEU A 38 0.93 5.87 -4.63
CA LEU A 38 0.20 5.53 -3.41
C LEU A 38 1.15 5.45 -2.20
N VAL A 39 2.29 4.77 -2.34
CA VAL A 39 3.33 4.69 -1.30
C VAL A 39 3.82 6.08 -0.88
N LEU A 40 4.11 6.96 -1.84
CA LEU A 40 4.56 8.33 -1.53
C LEU A 40 3.48 9.17 -0.83
N ILE A 41 2.22 9.03 -1.23
CA ILE A 41 1.10 9.71 -0.59
C ILE A 41 0.96 9.21 0.86
N LEU A 42 0.98 7.91 1.10
CA LEU A 42 0.91 7.32 2.43
C LEU A 42 2.10 7.76 3.29
N ALA A 43 3.31 7.79 2.72
CA ALA A 43 4.50 8.27 3.41
C ALA A 43 4.38 9.73 3.85
N ASN A 44 3.86 10.59 2.96
CA ASN A 44 3.58 11.99 3.30
C ASN A 44 2.50 12.13 4.39
N ARG A 45 1.52 11.22 4.44
CA ARG A 45 0.50 11.22 5.51
C ARG A 45 1.06 10.78 6.86
N ILE A 46 2.07 9.91 6.88
CA ILE A 46 2.76 9.48 8.11
C ILE A 46 3.68 10.58 8.63
N GLY A 47 4.48 11.22 7.75
CA GLY A 47 5.27 12.40 8.08
C GLY A 47 6.50 12.19 8.99
N ASP A 48 6.77 10.96 9.42
CA ASP A 48 7.89 10.59 10.28
C ASP A 48 8.87 9.66 9.55
N VAL A 49 10.10 10.14 9.33
CA VAL A 49 11.12 9.41 8.56
C VAL A 49 11.62 8.14 9.24
N ASP A 50 11.63 8.09 10.58
CA ASP A 50 12.12 6.91 11.30
C ASP A 50 11.05 5.82 11.31
N VAL A 51 9.78 6.19 11.47
CA VAL A 51 8.65 5.27 11.22
C VAL A 51 8.68 4.71 9.80
N LEU A 52 8.94 5.56 8.80
CA LEU A 52 9.02 5.11 7.41
C LEU A 52 10.18 4.13 7.16
N LYS A 53 11.34 4.35 7.78
CA LYS A 53 12.48 3.42 7.70
C LYS A 53 12.15 2.06 8.32
N ASP A 54 11.43 2.05 9.44
CA ASP A 54 11.03 0.80 10.09
C ASP A 54 9.99 0.04 9.25
N LEU A 55 9.05 0.75 8.61
CA LEU A 55 8.12 0.15 7.64
C LEU A 55 8.85 -0.43 6.42
N LEU A 56 9.89 0.24 5.92
CA LEU A 56 10.70 -0.26 4.80
C LEU A 56 11.44 -1.55 5.16
N LYS A 57 11.99 -1.66 6.39
CA LYS A 57 12.60 -2.90 6.87
C LYS A 57 11.56 -4.02 6.95
N ALA A 58 10.41 -3.75 7.57
CA ALA A 58 9.33 -4.73 7.69
C ALA A 58 8.82 -5.22 6.33
N ALA A 59 8.75 -4.34 5.32
CA ALA A 59 8.37 -4.71 3.96
C ALA A 59 9.43 -5.53 3.21
N ALA A 60 10.72 -5.34 3.53
CA ALA A 60 11.81 -6.11 2.94
C ALA A 60 11.94 -7.53 3.52
N ASP A 61 11.48 -7.73 4.75
CA ASP A 61 11.53 -9.01 5.47
C ASP A 61 10.32 -9.94 5.19
N ALA A 62 9.30 -9.44 4.48
CA ALA A 62 8.04 -10.13 4.18
C ALA A 62 8.03 -10.80 2.80
#